data_AF-A0A3M1PTG0-F1
#
_entry.id   AF-A0A3M1PTG0-F1
#
_cell.length_a   1.000
_cell.length_b   1.000
_cell.length_c   1.000
_cell.angle_alpha   90.00
_cell.angle_beta   90.00
_cell.angle_gamma   90.00
#
_symmetry.space_group_name_H-M   'P 1'
#
loop_
_entity.id
_entity.type
_entity.pdbx_description
1 polymer ?
#
loop_
_entity_poly.entity_id
_entity_poly.type
_entity_poly.pdbx_seq_one_letter_code
_entity_poly.pdbx_strand_id
1 'polypeptide(L)'
;MQQPSGESRRSVWPYIGVGCLVVTLTLVIGVCGLAYYGMRGAKKFAEQFRDPEKRRERVIELLGAGDLPEGYEPVVAMSVPFALDMAVIGDAVPNENGKIEEFGDHAFIYLSLNGSLVRGDDAERLDRFFAGQEGGGLDNDTIRIDNVDLSRGELLGTAQAETRGNPVDVVALKVQVKTRSGWEPRLLSALRIRCRGDARVRLGLWFEPLSGGDPGPPPDLAGTNADPARIGPFLDRFALCP
;
A
#
# COMPACT_ATOMS: atom_id res chain seq x y z
N MET A 1 6.68 -59.35 63.43
CA MET A 1 6.39 -59.18 61.99
C MET A 1 5.57 -57.91 61.83
N GLN A 2 6.19 -56.80 61.45
CA GLN A 2 5.48 -55.55 61.15
C GLN A 2 5.29 -55.48 59.63
N GLN A 3 4.04 -55.47 59.19
CA GLN A 3 3.71 -55.22 57.79
C GLN A 3 3.94 -53.73 57.48
N PRO A 4 4.61 -53.38 56.36
CA PRO A 4 4.76 -51.99 55.97
C PRO A 4 3.41 -51.41 55.58
N SER A 5 3.07 -50.28 56.21
CA SER A 5 1.89 -49.47 55.96
C SER A 5 1.80 -49.07 54.49
N GLY A 6 0.66 -49.38 53.86
CA GLY A 6 0.38 -49.13 52.45
C GLY A 6 0.52 -47.66 52.09
N GLU A 7 1.53 -47.35 51.29
CA GLU A 7 1.77 -46.04 50.72
C GLU A 7 0.69 -45.76 49.66
N SER A 8 -0.26 -44.87 49.97
CA SER A 8 -1.32 -44.48 49.05
C SER A 8 -0.70 -43.85 47.79
N ARG A 9 -0.69 -44.56 46.67
CA ARG A 9 -0.32 -43.99 45.36
C ARG A 9 -1.32 -42.90 45.01
N ARG A 10 -0.95 -41.63 45.24
CA ARG A 10 -1.71 -40.49 44.73
C ARG A 10 -1.76 -40.59 43.20
N SER A 11 -2.97 -40.66 42.65
CA SER A 11 -3.19 -40.68 41.21
C SER A 11 -2.59 -39.42 40.57
N VAL A 12 -1.83 -39.61 39.49
CA VAL A 12 -1.16 -38.54 38.72
C VAL A 12 -2.14 -37.80 37.80
N TRP A 13 -3.24 -38.46 37.43
CA TRP A 13 -4.30 -37.92 36.55
C TRP A 13 -4.85 -36.54 36.90
N PRO A 14 -5.14 -36.18 38.18
CA PRO A 14 -5.59 -34.83 38.53
C PRO A 14 -4.57 -33.75 38.15
N TYR A 15 -3.27 -34.01 38.24
CA TYR A 15 -2.24 -33.03 37.84
C TYR A 15 -2.21 -32.81 36.32
N ILE A 16 -2.39 -33.88 35.53
CA ILE A 16 -2.49 -33.80 34.07
C ILE A 16 -3.76 -33.04 33.66
N GLY A 17 -4.89 -33.32 34.31
CA GLY A 17 -6.16 -32.63 34.06
C GLY A 17 -6.09 -31.13 34.35
N VAL A 18 -5.51 -30.74 35.50
CA VAL A 18 -5.32 -29.33 35.87
C VAL A 18 -4.35 -28.64 34.90
N GLY A 19 -3.25 -29.30 34.52
CA GLY A 19 -2.30 -28.74 33.55
C GLY A 19 -2.93 -28.47 32.18
N CYS A 20 -3.68 -29.43 31.65
CA CYS A 20 -4.36 -29.28 30.35
C CYS A 20 -5.41 -28.16 30.37
N LEU A 21 -6.17 -28.05 31.47
CA LEU A 21 -7.14 -26.99 31.66
C LEU A 21 -6.48 -25.60 31.67
N VAL A 22 -5.37 -25.44 32.40
CA VAL A 22 -4.65 -24.16 32.48
C VAL A 22 -4.08 -23.74 31.12
N VAL A 23 -3.47 -24.67 30.38
CA VAL A 23 -2.93 -24.39 29.03
C VAL A 23 -4.05 -23.99 28.07
N THR A 24 -5.16 -24.74 28.07
CA THR A 24 -6.30 -24.45 27.21
C THR A 24 -6.92 -23.09 27.53
N LEU A 25 -7.11 -22.79 28.82
CA LEU A 25 -7.65 -21.50 29.28
C LEU A 25 -6.73 -20.35 28.87
N THR A 26 -5.41 -20.52 29.02
CA THR A 26 -4.42 -19.51 28.64
C THR A 26 -4.45 -19.24 27.13
N LEU A 27 -4.55 -20.30 26.31
CA LEU A 27 -4.66 -20.18 24.86
C LEU A 27 -5.94 -19.45 24.45
N VAL A 28 -7.08 -19.79 25.06
CA VAL A 28 -8.36 -19.11 24.80
C VAL A 28 -8.29 -17.64 25.19
N ILE A 29 -7.76 -17.32 26.38
CA ILE A 29 -7.57 -15.92 26.81
C ILE A 29 -6.65 -15.17 25.85
N GLY A 30 -5.57 -15.80 25.38
CA GLY A 30 -4.65 -15.23 24.40
C GLY A 30 -5.36 -14.88 23.08
N VAL A 31 -6.11 -15.83 22.51
CA VAL A 31 -6.86 -15.62 21.25
C VAL A 31 -7.94 -14.55 21.44
N CYS A 32 -8.71 -14.60 22.53
CA CYS A 32 -9.74 -13.61 22.83
C CYS A 32 -9.14 -12.21 23.04
N GLY A 33 -8.01 -12.11 23.74
CA GLY A 33 -7.29 -10.86 23.93
C GLY A 33 -6.84 -10.27 22.59
N LEU A 34 -6.23 -11.10 21.73
CA LEU A 34 -5.76 -10.68 20.41
C LEU A 34 -6.91 -10.22 19.51
N ALA A 35 -8.02 -10.97 19.51
CA ALA A 35 -9.24 -10.59 18.77
C ALA A 35 -9.85 -9.28 19.29
N TYR A 36 -9.93 -9.09 20.61
CA TYR A 36 -10.47 -7.87 21.21
C TYR A 36 -9.61 -6.64 20.88
N TYR A 37 -8.29 -6.74 21.03
CA TYR A 37 -7.37 -5.65 20.66
C TYR A 37 -7.40 -5.37 19.16
N GLY A 38 -7.47 -6.42 18.32
CA GLY A 38 -7.62 -6.29 16.88
C GLY A 38 -8.90 -5.55 16.49
N MET A 39 -10.06 -5.94 17.02
CA MET A 39 -11.33 -5.26 16.76
C MET A 39 -11.34 -3.81 17.27
N ARG A 40 -10.76 -3.55 18.45
CA ARG A 40 -10.67 -2.20 19.01
C ARG A 40 -9.75 -1.30 18.18
N GLY A 41 -8.64 -1.86 17.69
CA GLY A 41 -7.73 -1.18 16.77
C GLY A 41 -8.43 -0.87 15.43
N ALA A 42 -9.10 -1.86 14.85
CA ALA A 42 -9.84 -1.70 13.60
C ALA A 42 -10.95 -0.64 13.69
N LYS A 43 -11.67 -0.57 14.82
CA LYS A 43 -12.69 0.45 15.04
C LYS A 43 -12.11 1.85 15.13
N LYS A 44 -11.02 2.04 15.89
CA LYS A 44 -10.32 3.33 15.96
C LYS A 44 -9.75 3.75 14.61
N PHE A 45 -9.22 2.79 13.88
CA PHE A 45 -8.74 3.00 12.52
C PHE A 45 -9.89 3.47 11.62
N ALA A 46 -11.01 2.75 11.59
CA ALA A 46 -12.20 3.13 10.81
C ALA A 46 -12.78 4.51 11.20
N GLU A 47 -12.74 4.87 12.48
CA GLU A 47 -13.14 6.20 12.96
C GLU A 47 -12.19 7.30 12.46
N GLN A 48 -10.87 7.04 12.40
CA GLN A 48 -9.90 7.96 11.82
C GLN A 48 -10.10 8.17 10.31
N PHE A 49 -10.58 7.16 9.57
CA PHE A 49 -10.91 7.31 8.16
C PHE A 49 -12.11 8.21 7.90
N ARG A 50 -13.03 8.35 8.86
CA ARG A 50 -14.25 9.15 8.70
C ARG A 50 -14.05 10.64 8.94
N ASP A 51 -13.02 11.00 9.71
CA ASP A 51 -12.73 12.39 10.04
C ASP A 51 -11.77 12.99 9.00
N PRO A 52 -12.21 13.95 8.16
CA PRO A 52 -11.40 14.48 7.07
C PRO A 52 -10.15 15.22 7.57
N GLU A 53 -10.21 15.89 8.72
CA GLU A 53 -9.09 16.62 9.30
C GLU A 53 -8.00 15.66 9.78
N LYS A 54 -8.39 14.60 10.52
CA LYS A 54 -7.44 13.56 10.96
C LYS A 54 -6.81 12.83 9.79
N ARG A 55 -7.58 12.59 8.73
CA ARG A 55 -7.09 11.97 7.51
C ARG A 55 -6.05 12.85 6.82
N ARG A 56 -6.32 14.15 6.70
CA ARG A 56 -5.38 15.14 6.16
C ARG A 56 -4.07 15.15 6.95
N GLU A 57 -4.16 15.31 8.26
CA GLU A 57 -3.01 15.32 9.16
C GLU A 57 -2.15 14.06 8.98
N ARG A 58 -2.78 12.88 8.91
CA ARG A 58 -2.06 11.61 8.76
C ARG A 58 -1.41 11.44 7.39
N VAL A 59 -2.07 11.85 6.32
CA VAL A 59 -1.48 11.84 4.97
C VAL A 59 -0.26 12.76 4.93
N ILE A 60 -0.39 13.98 5.45
CA ILE A 60 0.69 14.98 5.51
C ILE A 60 1.87 14.43 6.32
N GLU A 61 1.61 13.84 7.49
CA GLU A 61 2.62 13.22 8.35
C GLU A 61 3.34 12.06 7.63
N LEU A 62 2.60 11.16 6.98
CA LEU A 62 3.17 10.00 6.28
C LEU A 62 4.01 10.39 5.05
N LEU A 63 3.57 11.41 4.31
CA LEU A 63 4.31 11.93 3.16
C LEU A 63 5.42 12.90 3.59
N GLY A 64 5.46 13.30 4.86
CA GLY A 64 6.35 14.36 5.34
C GLY A 64 6.18 15.66 4.56
N ALA A 65 4.94 15.99 4.21
CA ALA A 65 4.59 17.18 3.44
C ALA A 65 4.40 18.39 4.37
N GLY A 66 4.58 19.60 3.85
CA GLY A 66 4.08 20.81 4.52
C GLY A 66 2.60 21.05 4.20
N ASP A 67 2.22 20.83 2.95
CA ASP A 67 0.84 20.85 2.45
C ASP A 67 0.72 19.94 1.22
N LEU A 68 -0.52 19.62 0.83
CA LEU A 68 -0.78 18.81 -0.35
C LEU A 68 -0.66 19.63 -1.65
N PRO A 69 -0.38 18.97 -2.79
CA PRO A 69 -0.48 19.63 -4.09
C PRO A 69 -1.87 20.23 -4.33
N GLU A 70 -1.93 21.34 -5.06
CA GLU A 70 -3.22 21.97 -5.40
C GLU A 70 -4.10 20.99 -6.19
N GLY A 71 -5.38 20.91 -5.82
CA GLY A 71 -6.34 19.97 -6.42
C GLY A 71 -6.27 18.54 -5.87
N TYR A 72 -5.33 18.23 -4.96
CA TYR A 72 -5.25 16.93 -4.31
C TYR A 72 -5.80 16.97 -2.89
N GLU A 73 -6.79 16.13 -2.64
CA GLU A 73 -7.37 15.90 -1.33
C GLU A 73 -6.84 14.60 -0.71
N PRO A 74 -6.78 14.50 0.63
CA PRO A 74 -6.39 13.29 1.31
C PRO A 74 -7.51 12.26 1.23
N VAL A 75 -7.15 11.09 0.72
CA VAL A 75 -8.12 10.02 0.47
C VAL A 75 -7.97 8.90 1.49
N VAL A 76 -6.77 8.37 1.66
CA VAL A 76 -6.49 7.27 2.59
C VAL A 76 -5.08 7.44 3.15
N ALA A 77 -4.93 7.20 4.45
CA ALA A 77 -3.63 7.07 5.10
C ALA A 77 -3.62 5.85 6.01
N MET A 78 -2.71 4.92 5.76
CA MET A 78 -2.56 3.69 6.51
C MET A 78 -1.10 3.46 6.85
N SER A 79 -0.84 3.02 8.08
CA SER A 79 0.48 2.63 8.52
C SER A 79 0.36 1.37 9.35
N VAL A 80 1.08 0.34 8.91
CA VAL A 80 1.23 -0.94 9.60
C VAL A 80 2.69 -1.00 10.06
N PRO A 81 2.94 -0.86 11.37
CA PRO A 81 4.29 -0.84 11.92
C PRO A 81 5.13 -2.02 11.41
N PHE A 82 6.36 -1.72 11.00
CA PHE A 82 7.34 -2.68 10.46
C PHE A 82 7.00 -3.35 9.12
N ALA A 83 5.85 -3.04 8.52
CA ALA A 83 5.40 -3.69 7.29
C ALA A 83 5.19 -2.71 6.14
N LEU A 84 4.24 -1.79 6.26
CA LEU A 84 3.73 -0.99 5.15
C LEU A 84 3.28 0.39 5.63
N ASP A 85 3.70 1.43 4.94
CA ASP A 85 3.03 2.73 4.97
C ASP A 85 2.39 2.99 3.61
N MET A 86 1.17 3.50 3.60
CA MET A 86 0.40 3.81 2.41
C MET A 86 -0.30 5.15 2.58
N ALA A 87 -0.17 6.02 1.59
CA ALA A 87 -0.90 7.27 1.51
C ALA A 87 -1.51 7.42 0.11
N VAL A 88 -2.76 7.84 0.06
CA VAL A 88 -3.49 8.10 -1.19
C VAL A 88 -3.98 9.53 -1.13
N ILE A 89 -3.65 10.27 -2.17
CA ILE A 89 -4.18 11.61 -2.43
C ILE A 89 -4.80 11.64 -3.82
N GLY A 90 -5.79 12.49 -4.04
CA GLY A 90 -6.42 12.62 -5.35
C GLY A 90 -7.53 13.66 -5.35
N ASP A 91 -8.12 13.89 -6.50
CA ASP A 91 -9.25 14.83 -6.68
C ASP A 91 -10.63 14.19 -6.40
N ALA A 92 -10.67 12.88 -6.17
CA ALA A 92 -11.88 12.18 -5.75
C ALA A 92 -12.25 12.52 -4.30
N VAL A 93 -13.48 12.99 -4.09
CA VAL A 93 -14.04 13.21 -2.75
C VAL A 93 -14.49 11.87 -2.16
N PRO A 94 -13.91 11.41 -1.02
CA PRO A 94 -14.39 10.18 -0.38
C PRO A 94 -15.79 10.39 0.19
N ASN A 95 -16.64 9.36 0.11
CA ASN A 95 -17.98 9.43 0.68
C ASN A 95 -17.96 9.49 2.22
N GLU A 96 -19.12 9.59 2.87
CA GLU A 96 -19.25 9.69 4.35
C GLU A 96 -18.60 8.52 5.11
N ASN A 97 -18.34 7.40 4.43
CA ASN A 97 -17.66 6.24 4.99
C ASN A 97 -16.14 6.23 4.73
N GLY A 98 -15.59 7.29 4.13
CA GLY A 98 -14.19 7.37 3.72
C GLY A 98 -13.84 6.47 2.54
N LYS A 99 -14.83 6.00 1.78
CA LYS A 99 -14.61 5.16 0.60
C LYS A 99 -14.62 6.01 -0.66
N ILE A 100 -13.71 5.69 -1.58
CA ILE A 100 -13.74 6.19 -2.94
C ILE A 100 -14.73 5.34 -3.73
N GLU A 101 -15.75 5.96 -4.32
CA GLU A 101 -16.66 5.24 -5.21
C GLU A 101 -16.12 5.17 -6.64
N GLU A 102 -15.38 6.21 -7.06
CA GLU A 102 -14.71 6.31 -8.35
C GLU A 102 -13.41 7.09 -8.17
N PHE A 103 -12.32 6.64 -8.82
CA PHE A 103 -11.15 7.51 -8.95
C PHE A 103 -11.56 8.73 -9.77
N GLY A 104 -11.16 9.91 -9.31
CA GLY A 104 -11.29 11.13 -10.09
C GLY A 104 -10.24 11.16 -11.19
N ASP A 105 -9.98 12.33 -11.74
CA ASP A 105 -9.05 12.44 -12.85
C ASP A 105 -7.62 12.20 -12.41
N HIS A 106 -7.28 12.58 -11.18
CA HIS A 106 -5.91 12.55 -10.67
C HIS A 106 -5.84 11.82 -9.33
N ALA A 107 -4.94 10.85 -9.23
CA ALA A 107 -4.67 10.17 -7.99
C ALA A 107 -3.18 9.86 -7.85
N PHE A 108 -2.65 9.92 -6.64
CA PHE A 108 -1.30 9.50 -6.31
C PHE A 108 -1.34 8.57 -5.09
N ILE A 109 -0.84 7.35 -5.27
CA ILE A 109 -0.73 6.33 -4.23
C ILE A 109 0.74 6.16 -3.91
N TYR A 110 1.13 6.51 -2.70
CA TYR A 110 2.44 6.22 -2.14
C TYR A 110 2.40 4.93 -1.32
N LEU A 111 3.38 4.07 -1.53
CA LEU A 111 3.59 2.83 -0.81
C LEU A 111 5.05 2.78 -0.32
N SER A 112 5.25 2.52 0.96
CA SER A 112 6.57 2.27 1.55
C SER A 112 6.56 0.93 2.26
N LEU A 113 7.22 -0.05 1.64
CA LEU A 113 7.31 -1.42 2.12
C LEU A 113 8.62 -1.62 2.85
N ASN A 114 8.60 -2.42 3.91
CA ASN A 114 9.84 -2.93 4.48
C ASN A 114 10.54 -3.82 3.44
N GLY A 115 11.82 -3.57 3.16
CA GLY A 115 12.59 -4.38 2.20
C GLY A 115 12.70 -5.86 2.58
N SER A 116 12.38 -6.21 3.83
CA SER A 116 12.26 -7.62 4.22
C SER A 116 11.08 -8.35 3.58
N LEU A 117 10.05 -7.63 3.16
CA LEU A 117 8.84 -8.14 2.50
C LEU A 117 9.01 -8.29 0.98
N VAL A 118 9.97 -7.59 0.38
CA VAL A 118 10.25 -7.64 -1.06
C VAL A 118 11.61 -8.30 -1.25
N ARG A 119 11.62 -9.63 -1.37
CA ARG A 119 12.84 -10.45 -1.46
C ARG A 119 12.71 -11.56 -2.49
N GLY A 120 13.85 -12.09 -2.94
CA GLY A 120 13.88 -13.17 -3.93
C GLY A 120 13.22 -12.75 -5.24
N ASP A 121 12.35 -13.61 -5.74
CA ASP A 121 11.67 -13.45 -7.03
C ASP A 121 10.87 -12.14 -7.13
N ASP A 122 10.30 -11.65 -6.03
CA ASP A 122 9.53 -10.39 -6.01
C ASP A 122 10.43 -9.17 -6.25
N ALA A 123 11.63 -9.17 -5.68
CA ALA A 123 12.60 -8.10 -5.88
C ALA A 123 13.12 -8.10 -7.32
N GLU A 124 13.45 -9.28 -7.86
CA GLU A 124 13.89 -9.43 -9.25
C GLU A 124 12.79 -9.04 -10.24
N ARG A 125 11.54 -9.41 -9.97
CA ARG A 125 10.39 -8.99 -10.79
C ARG A 125 10.21 -7.48 -10.77
N LEU A 126 10.33 -6.86 -9.61
CA LEU A 126 10.25 -5.40 -9.48
C LEU A 126 11.39 -4.70 -10.24
N ASP A 127 12.61 -5.23 -10.18
CA ASP A 127 13.74 -4.71 -10.95
C ASP A 127 13.49 -4.83 -12.47
N ARG A 128 12.98 -5.97 -12.94
CA ARG A 128 12.62 -6.18 -14.34
C ARG A 128 11.48 -5.25 -14.78
N PHE A 129 10.49 -5.02 -13.92
CA PHE A 129 9.40 -4.08 -14.18
C PHE A 129 9.93 -2.67 -14.45
N PHE A 130 10.74 -2.13 -13.54
CA PHE A 130 11.30 -0.78 -13.66
C PHE A 130 12.38 -0.67 -14.74
N ALA A 131 12.97 -1.80 -15.15
CA ALA A 131 13.84 -1.86 -16.33
C ALA A 131 13.05 -1.94 -17.66
N GLY A 132 11.71 -2.02 -17.63
CA GLY A 132 10.86 -2.12 -18.82
C GLY A 132 10.98 -3.47 -19.55
N GLN A 133 11.43 -4.53 -18.86
CA GLN A 133 11.62 -5.85 -19.46
C GLN A 133 10.33 -6.67 -19.47
N GLU A 134 10.13 -7.47 -20.53
CA GLU A 134 9.01 -8.42 -20.60
C GLU A 134 9.05 -9.42 -19.43
N GLY A 135 7.87 -9.75 -18.88
CA GLY A 135 7.73 -10.65 -17.73
C GLY A 135 8.20 -10.07 -16.38
N GLY A 136 8.59 -8.78 -16.34
CA GLY A 136 8.63 -8.00 -15.09
C GLY A 136 7.26 -7.42 -14.71
N GLY A 137 6.30 -7.46 -15.64
CA GLY A 137 4.98 -6.86 -15.52
C GLY A 137 4.10 -7.44 -14.41
N LEU A 138 3.00 -6.74 -14.18
CA LEU A 138 1.87 -7.23 -13.40
C LEU A 138 1.13 -8.24 -14.30
N ASP A 139 1.64 -9.48 -14.34
CA ASP A 139 1.21 -10.51 -15.30
C ASP A 139 -0.17 -11.12 -15.00
N ASN A 140 -0.86 -10.64 -13.96
CA ASN A 140 -2.26 -10.98 -13.73
C ASN A 140 -3.14 -10.00 -14.50
N ASP A 141 -4.12 -10.53 -15.24
CA ASP A 141 -4.99 -9.77 -16.14
C ASP A 141 -5.76 -8.61 -15.46
N THR A 142 -5.92 -8.69 -14.13
CA THR A 142 -6.51 -7.64 -13.31
C THR A 142 -5.79 -7.47 -11.98
N ILE A 143 -5.49 -6.22 -11.62
CA ILE A 143 -5.03 -5.85 -10.29
C ILE A 143 -6.15 -5.12 -9.59
N ARG A 144 -6.48 -5.57 -8.38
CA ARG A 144 -7.49 -4.93 -7.56
C ARG A 144 -6.82 -4.09 -6.49
N ILE A 145 -6.92 -2.77 -6.62
CA ILE A 145 -6.56 -1.84 -5.55
C ILE A 145 -7.87 -1.38 -4.92
N ASP A 146 -8.18 -1.93 -3.74
CA ASP A 146 -9.46 -1.76 -3.04
C ASP A 146 -10.69 -2.19 -3.88
N ASN A 147 -11.47 -1.24 -4.41
CA ASN A 147 -12.64 -1.48 -5.25
C ASN A 147 -12.42 -1.14 -6.73
N VAL A 148 -11.18 -0.83 -7.10
CA VAL A 148 -10.83 -0.48 -8.47
C VAL A 148 -10.13 -1.63 -9.15
N ASP A 149 -10.76 -2.07 -10.24
CA ASP A 149 -10.22 -3.08 -11.14
C ASP A 149 -9.37 -2.35 -12.20
N LEU A 150 -8.08 -2.66 -12.25
CA LEU A 150 -7.12 -2.19 -13.26
C LEU A 150 -6.85 -3.31 -14.25
N SER A 151 -6.99 -3.05 -15.55
CA SER A 151 -6.56 -4.02 -16.57
C SER A 151 -5.03 -4.11 -16.63
N ARG A 152 -4.52 -5.15 -17.30
CA ARG A 152 -3.14 -5.17 -17.79
C ARG A 152 -2.80 -3.86 -18.51
N GLY A 153 -1.68 -3.26 -18.15
CA GLY A 153 -1.17 -2.03 -18.75
C GLY A 153 -0.33 -2.29 -19.99
N GLU A 154 -0.46 -1.42 -20.98
CA GLU A 154 0.45 -1.32 -22.13
C GLU A 154 1.60 -0.38 -21.78
N LEU A 155 2.85 -0.82 -21.99
CA LEU A 155 4.04 -0.01 -21.72
C LEU A 155 4.15 1.11 -22.77
N LEU A 156 4.08 2.35 -22.31
CA LEU A 156 4.28 3.54 -23.14
C LEU A 156 5.74 3.99 -23.15
N GLY A 157 6.46 3.78 -22.04
CA GLY A 157 7.87 4.14 -21.95
C GLY A 157 8.44 4.02 -20.54
N THR A 158 9.75 4.22 -20.45
CA THR A 158 10.47 4.34 -19.19
C THR A 158 11.26 5.63 -19.17
N ALA A 159 11.46 6.19 -17.97
CA ALA A 159 12.26 7.38 -17.80
C ALA A 159 12.95 7.38 -16.43
N GLN A 160 13.88 8.32 -16.26
CA GLN A 160 14.50 8.61 -14.98
C GLN A 160 14.24 10.07 -14.60
N ALA A 161 13.85 10.26 -13.35
CA ALA A 161 13.70 11.57 -12.73
C ALA A 161 14.53 11.61 -11.44
N GLU A 162 14.58 12.78 -10.82
CA GLU A 162 15.22 12.96 -9.52
C GLU A 162 14.30 13.75 -8.58
N THR A 163 14.33 13.42 -7.30
CA THR A 163 13.67 14.18 -6.24
C THR A 163 14.62 14.39 -5.07
N ARG A 164 14.89 15.64 -4.72
CA ARG A 164 15.85 16.02 -3.65
C ARG A 164 17.18 15.25 -3.72
N GLY A 165 17.70 15.01 -4.93
CA GLY A 165 18.95 14.26 -5.18
C GLY A 165 18.85 12.72 -5.05
N ASN A 166 17.64 12.18 -4.90
CA ASN A 166 17.36 10.73 -4.95
C ASN A 166 16.84 10.35 -6.34
N PRO A 167 17.37 9.28 -6.96
CA PRO A 167 16.91 8.85 -8.26
C PRO A 167 15.51 8.22 -8.17
N VAL A 168 14.71 8.49 -9.18
CA VAL A 168 13.36 7.95 -9.36
C VAL A 168 13.28 7.25 -10.70
N ASP A 169 13.05 5.94 -10.68
CA ASP A 169 12.79 5.17 -11.91
C ASP A 169 11.30 5.27 -12.24
N VAL A 170 10.96 5.55 -13.50
CA VAL A 170 9.60 5.84 -13.95
C VAL A 170 9.21 4.85 -15.04
N VAL A 171 8.04 4.25 -14.91
CA VAL A 171 7.40 3.42 -15.94
C VAL A 171 6.04 3.99 -16.25
N ALA A 172 5.82 4.40 -17.51
CA ALA A 172 4.56 4.93 -17.99
C ALA A 172 3.74 3.82 -18.65
N LEU A 173 2.52 3.63 -18.18
CA LEU A 173 1.60 2.59 -18.63
C LEU A 173 0.27 3.20 -19.07
N LYS A 174 -0.29 2.72 -20.17
CA LYS A 174 -1.71 2.90 -20.50
C LYS A 174 -2.48 1.77 -19.84
N VAL A 175 -3.37 2.09 -18.90
CA VAL A 175 -4.21 1.12 -18.18
C VAL A 175 -5.69 1.42 -18.45
N GLN A 176 -6.55 0.42 -18.34
CA GLN A 176 -8.00 0.63 -18.27
C GLN A 176 -8.42 0.62 -16.80
N VAL A 177 -9.20 1.62 -16.41
CA VAL A 177 -9.77 1.74 -15.07
C VAL A 177 -11.28 1.57 -15.18
N LYS A 178 -11.85 0.70 -14.35
CA LYS A 178 -13.30 0.53 -14.30
C LYS A 178 -13.94 1.65 -13.50
N THR A 179 -14.81 2.41 -14.15
CA THR A 179 -15.70 3.45 -13.60
C THR A 179 -17.16 2.99 -13.67
N ARG A 180 -18.12 3.79 -13.19
CA ARG A 180 -19.56 3.49 -13.38
C ARG A 180 -19.97 3.54 -14.84
N SER A 181 -19.32 4.39 -15.65
CA SER A 181 -19.57 4.56 -17.09
C SER A 181 -18.99 3.42 -17.93
N GLY A 182 -18.03 2.66 -17.42
CA GLY A 182 -17.42 1.55 -18.14
C GLY A 182 -15.93 1.42 -17.84
N TRP A 183 -15.17 0.99 -18.83
CA TRP A 183 -13.71 1.00 -18.76
C TRP A 183 -13.19 2.27 -19.44
N GLU A 184 -12.34 3.02 -18.74
CA GLU A 184 -11.74 4.25 -19.24
C GLU A 184 -10.22 4.14 -19.30
N PRO A 185 -9.58 4.53 -20.41
CA PRO A 185 -8.13 4.56 -20.50
C PRO A 185 -7.57 5.66 -19.60
N ARG A 186 -6.55 5.31 -18.81
CA ARG A 186 -5.81 6.24 -17.94
C ARG A 186 -4.31 6.06 -18.15
N LEU A 187 -3.58 7.13 -17.91
CA LEU A 187 -2.12 7.10 -17.82
C LEU A 187 -1.73 6.78 -16.37
N LEU A 188 -0.98 5.70 -16.19
CA LEU A 188 -0.38 5.32 -14.91
C LEU A 188 1.13 5.47 -15.00
N SER A 189 1.69 6.35 -14.17
CA SER A 189 3.12 6.45 -13.93
C SER A 189 3.48 5.72 -12.64
N ALA A 190 4.12 4.57 -12.78
CA ALA A 190 4.70 3.85 -11.66
C ALA A 190 6.10 4.39 -11.39
N LEU A 191 6.35 4.78 -10.14
CA LEU A 191 7.56 5.44 -9.67
C LEU A 191 8.26 4.55 -8.65
N ARG A 192 9.58 4.40 -8.74
CA ARG A 192 10.40 3.79 -7.70
C ARG A 192 11.40 4.80 -7.18
N ILE A 193 11.23 5.18 -5.91
CA ILE A 193 12.07 6.18 -5.26
C ILE A 193 13.18 5.48 -4.50
N ARG A 194 14.44 5.76 -4.86
CA ARG A 194 15.60 5.13 -4.24
C ARG A 194 16.23 6.06 -3.20
N CYS A 195 15.94 5.81 -1.93
CA CYS A 195 16.53 6.57 -0.82
C CYS A 195 17.89 5.98 -0.43
N ARG A 196 18.92 6.81 -0.33
CA ARG A 196 20.26 6.37 0.08
C ARG A 196 20.27 5.96 1.55
N GLY A 197 20.86 4.80 1.85
CA GLY A 197 21.02 4.32 3.23
C GLY A 197 19.75 3.72 3.85
N ASP A 198 18.68 3.56 3.08
CA ASP A 198 17.43 2.96 3.53
C ASP A 198 17.13 1.67 2.75
N ALA A 199 16.72 0.63 3.48
CA ALA A 199 16.33 -0.66 2.92
C ALA A 199 14.85 -0.74 2.51
N ARG A 200 14.04 0.30 2.78
CA ARG A 200 12.61 0.31 2.42
C ARG A 200 12.42 0.52 0.92
N VAL A 201 11.52 -0.27 0.35
CA VAL A 201 11.07 -0.13 -1.04
C VAL A 201 9.95 0.90 -1.10
N ARG A 202 10.15 1.98 -1.86
CA ARG A 202 9.18 3.06 -2.00
C ARG A 202 8.67 3.14 -3.42
N LEU A 203 7.36 3.03 -3.54
CA LEU A 203 6.64 3.06 -4.80
C LEU A 203 5.65 4.21 -4.81
N GLY A 204 5.51 4.86 -5.97
CA GLY A 204 4.44 5.79 -6.26
C GLY A 204 3.62 5.27 -7.44
N LEU A 205 2.31 5.35 -7.39
CA LEU A 205 1.43 5.13 -8.54
C LEU A 205 0.68 6.43 -8.78
N TRP A 206 0.98 7.09 -9.90
CA TRP A 206 0.36 8.35 -10.26
C TRP A 206 -0.56 8.15 -11.47
N PHE A 207 -1.83 8.46 -11.29
CA PHE A 207 -2.88 8.35 -12.29
C PHE A 207 -3.25 9.73 -12.82
N GLU A 208 -3.49 9.81 -14.13
CA GLU A 208 -4.12 10.95 -14.79
C GLU A 208 -4.95 10.51 -16.02
N PRO A 209 -5.82 11.36 -16.58
CA PRO A 209 -6.54 11.05 -17.81
C PRO A 209 -5.55 10.89 -18.97
N LEU A 210 -5.72 9.84 -19.77
CA LEU A 210 -4.90 9.69 -20.98
C LEU A 210 -5.42 10.65 -22.05
N SER A 211 -4.65 11.70 -22.34
CA SER A 211 -4.96 12.62 -23.43
C SER A 211 -4.58 12.00 -24.78
N GLY A 212 -5.53 11.94 -25.71
CA GLY A 212 -5.36 11.24 -26.99
C GLY A 212 -6.04 9.87 -26.96
N GLY A 213 -7.16 9.76 -27.68
CA GLY A 213 -7.96 8.54 -27.72
C GLY A 213 -7.33 7.44 -28.57
N ASP A 214 -7.82 6.22 -28.39
CA ASP A 214 -7.63 5.12 -29.32
C ASP A 214 -8.59 5.28 -30.51
N PRO A 215 -8.18 5.15 -31.79
CA PRO A 215 -6.83 4.89 -32.29
C PRO A 215 -6.08 6.17 -32.70
N GLY A 216 -4.85 6.33 -32.22
CA GLY A 216 -3.98 7.47 -32.50
C GLY A 216 -2.49 7.13 -32.36
N PRO A 217 -1.58 8.04 -32.78
CA PRO A 217 -0.15 7.90 -32.51
C PRO A 217 0.11 7.77 -30.99
N PRO A 218 1.29 7.24 -30.59
CA PRO A 218 1.66 7.17 -29.17
C PRO A 218 1.42 8.52 -28.49
N PRO A 219 0.79 8.53 -27.31
CA PRO A 219 0.49 9.77 -26.61
C PRO A 219 1.79 10.52 -26.33
N ASP A 220 1.78 11.83 -26.54
CA ASP A 220 2.87 12.69 -26.09
C ASP A 220 2.87 12.71 -24.55
N LEU A 221 3.96 12.22 -23.97
CA LEU A 221 4.13 12.19 -22.51
C LEU A 221 4.66 13.51 -21.96
N ALA A 222 5.05 14.46 -22.82
CA ALA A 222 5.48 15.78 -22.35
C ALA A 222 4.32 16.49 -21.63
N GLY A 223 4.61 17.04 -20.46
CA GLY A 223 3.60 17.71 -19.64
C GLY A 223 2.63 16.78 -18.92
N THR A 224 2.82 15.45 -18.95
CA THR A 224 2.00 14.46 -18.21
C THR A 224 2.63 14.09 -16.86
N ASN A 225 1.97 13.25 -16.06
CA ASN A 225 2.57 12.63 -14.87
C ASN A 225 3.71 11.63 -15.17
N ALA A 226 3.91 11.29 -16.45
CA ALA A 226 5.05 10.50 -16.93
C ALA A 226 6.24 11.37 -17.32
N ASP A 227 6.08 12.70 -17.38
CA ASP A 227 7.13 13.64 -17.74
C ASP A 227 8.16 13.77 -16.61
N PRO A 228 9.44 13.41 -16.83
CA PRO A 228 10.50 13.59 -15.83
C PRO A 228 10.62 15.02 -15.29
N ALA A 229 10.32 16.03 -16.12
CA ALA A 229 10.36 17.43 -15.72
C ALA A 229 9.25 17.82 -14.72
N ARG A 230 8.14 17.04 -14.66
CA ARG A 230 7.05 17.25 -13.69
C ARG A 230 7.17 16.39 -12.45
N ILE A 231 7.76 15.20 -12.56
CA ILE A 231 7.87 14.23 -11.46
C ILE A 231 8.69 14.77 -10.29
N GLY A 232 9.87 15.32 -10.56
CA GLY A 232 10.74 15.88 -9.52
C GLY A 232 10.03 16.96 -8.69
N PRO A 233 9.53 18.05 -9.30
CA PRO A 233 8.82 19.12 -8.60
C PRO A 233 7.58 18.66 -7.82
N PHE A 234 6.87 17.64 -8.29
CA PHE A 234 5.73 17.05 -7.58
C PHE A 234 6.19 16.31 -6.32
N LEU A 235 7.17 15.41 -6.45
CA LEU A 235 7.69 14.61 -5.34
C LEU A 235 8.49 15.44 -4.33
N ASP A 236 9.11 16.54 -4.77
CA ASP A 236 9.88 17.44 -3.90
C ASP A 236 9.02 18.14 -2.83
N ARG A 237 7.69 18.08 -2.94
CA ARG A 237 6.77 18.53 -1.88
C ARG A 237 6.73 17.59 -0.68
N PHE A 238 7.21 16.36 -0.85
CA PHE A 238 7.16 15.28 0.13
C PHE A 238 8.56 14.97 0.67
N ALA A 239 8.65 14.58 1.94
CA ALA A 239 9.88 14.10 2.56
C ALA A 239 9.90 12.55 2.59
N LEU A 240 9.89 11.93 1.41
CA LEU A 240 9.76 10.48 1.27
C LEU A 240 11.01 9.72 1.75
N CYS A 241 12.18 10.35 1.64
CA CYS A 241 13.46 9.84 2.14
C CYS A 241 13.87 10.60 3.41
N PRO A 242 13.77 9.99 4.61
CA PRO A 242 14.27 10.54 5.86
C PRO A 242 15.79 10.44 6.00
#